data_AF-A0A3D3UWQ8-F1
#
_entry.id   AF-A0A3D3UWQ8-F1
#
_cell.length_a   1.000
_cell.length_b   1.000
_cell.length_c   1.000
_cell.angle_alpha   90.00
_cell.angle_beta   90.00
_cell.angle_gamma   90.00
#
_symmetry.space_group_name_H-M   'P 1'
#
loop_
_entity.id
_entity.type
_entity.pdbx_description
1 polymer ?
#
loop_
_entity_poly.entity_id
_entity_poly.type
_entity_poly.pdbx_seq_one_letter_code
_entity_poly.pdbx_strand_id
1 'polypeptide(L)'
;MKVKVYRIIINLGFSGIVIACLLVGCSLDQARSRTDPVGQVSENCYIMPTSQILIPAGQQICMPGLRPQALALSPDGELLVTSGKNNQLYVIDPATGEILQQVSMPENNAKSSQEPYKDSKALLSLTGLIFSPDGRRIYLSNVRGDVKVFSVKRKKVSQLKIFSVPNADAPKRKEEIPTGLAVSVDGKRLYVVGNLGNKLHEFDTATGKVLRTWDTGVAPFEVVLASGKAYVSNSGGRRPGRSDLTAPAGRGTRVRVDPIHYIANEGSVSVIDLATGQVKDEVIVELHASALAVSPDGQYVVVANSGSDTLSVINTQTDKVVEKIWVRQSPGDPFGAQPNALAFHPDGKQLFVCNGTQNAVAVVHFEPAEKESAVIGLIPVGWFPGAVEVNINRQMICVANIKGIGAAKDFQPGDKIKLRSKDFYGTLSLISIPSKKQLFSHTKTALRNMRYQKLEEAKLPPRPEQTARPVPERVGEPSVFKHVIYIIKENRTYDQILGDMPEGNGDPELCIFGEKYTPNQHKISREFILMDNTYCSGVQSADGHQWTDSGIANDYMERQLSSDFPRSYPSGKDAGGSDALAWSSSGFIWDNVLAHGKWFRNYGEWMVSESG
;
A
#
# COMPACT_ATOMS: atom_id res chain seq x y z
N MET A 1 -38.43 22.73 38.12
CA MET A 1 -37.64 21.93 37.15
C MET A 1 -36.19 22.39 37.19
N LYS A 2 -35.32 21.64 37.87
CA LYS A 2 -33.88 21.92 37.97
C LYS A 2 -33.13 20.76 37.31
N VAL A 3 -32.34 21.08 36.30
CA VAL A 3 -31.50 20.14 35.55
C VAL A 3 -30.31 19.74 36.43
N LYS A 4 -30.15 18.43 36.68
CA LYS A 4 -28.98 17.85 37.35
C LYS A 4 -27.87 17.67 36.31
N VAL A 5 -26.76 18.38 36.50
CA VAL A 5 -25.49 18.16 35.81
C VAL A 5 -24.78 16.99 36.50
N TYR A 6 -24.54 15.89 35.79
CA TYR A 6 -23.68 14.81 36.27
C TYR A 6 -22.22 15.19 36.02
N ARG A 7 -21.48 15.44 37.10
CA ARG A 7 -20.01 15.45 37.10
C ARG A 7 -19.52 14.00 36.94
N ILE A 8 -18.86 13.71 35.82
CA ILE A 8 -18.09 12.48 35.65
C ILE A 8 -16.79 12.66 36.45
N ILE A 9 -16.66 11.87 37.52
CA ILE A 9 -15.41 11.69 38.25
C ILE A 9 -14.58 10.71 37.43
N ILE A 10 -13.52 11.20 36.80
CA ILE A 10 -12.50 10.34 36.19
C ILE A 10 -11.66 9.77 37.33
N ASN A 11 -11.80 8.47 37.57
CA ASN A 11 -10.89 7.72 38.42
C ASN A 11 -9.53 7.64 37.70
N LEU A 12 -8.57 8.41 38.22
CA LEU A 12 -7.16 8.32 37.90
C LEU A 12 -6.60 7.01 38.47
N GLY A 13 -6.33 6.05 37.60
CA GLY A 13 -5.69 4.80 37.97
C GLY A 13 -5.25 4.04 36.73
N PHE A 14 -4.06 4.37 36.24
CA PHE A 14 -3.10 3.60 35.42
C PHE A 14 -2.38 4.50 34.41
N SER A 15 -1.36 5.18 34.94
CA SER A 15 -0.06 5.49 34.34
C SER A 15 0.02 5.67 32.83
N GLY A 16 -0.27 6.90 32.38
CA GLY A 16 0.31 7.42 31.15
C GLY A 16 1.83 7.55 31.31
N ILE A 17 2.57 6.73 30.56
CA ILE A 17 3.98 7.02 30.27
C ILE A 17 3.98 8.06 29.14
N VAL A 18 3.95 9.33 29.53
CA VAL A 18 4.43 10.41 28.69
C VAL A 18 5.93 10.19 28.54
N ILE A 19 6.40 9.80 27.35
CA ILE A 19 7.83 9.74 27.04
C ILE A 19 8.32 11.18 26.90
N ALA A 20 8.69 11.79 28.03
CA ALA A 20 9.59 12.92 28.07
C ALA A 20 11.02 12.36 28.16
N CYS A 21 11.65 12.11 27.02
CA CYS A 21 13.10 11.93 26.94
C CYS A 21 13.69 12.93 25.95
N LEU A 22 13.98 14.12 26.47
CA LEU A 22 14.88 15.08 25.85
C LEU A 22 16.22 15.01 26.57
N LEU A 23 17.30 15.04 25.77
CA LEU A 23 18.64 15.52 26.13
C LEU A 23 19.53 14.60 26.98
N VAL A 24 20.08 13.52 26.40
CA VAL A 24 21.53 13.21 26.40
C VAL A 24 21.76 12.19 25.27
N GLY A 25 22.35 12.63 24.16
CA GLY A 25 22.63 11.81 22.97
C GLY A 25 22.39 12.52 21.63
N CYS A 26 21.75 13.69 21.65
CA CYS A 26 21.35 14.48 20.47
C CYS A 26 22.49 15.28 19.81
N SER A 27 23.76 14.87 19.88
CA SER A 27 24.86 15.64 19.25
C SER A 27 25.31 15.12 17.89
N LEU A 28 24.84 13.96 17.42
CA LEU A 28 25.23 13.40 16.11
C LEU A 28 24.12 13.48 15.03
N ASP A 29 22.84 13.49 15.40
CA ASP A 29 21.72 13.42 14.43
C ASP A 29 21.18 14.81 14.00
N GLN A 30 21.61 15.90 14.64
CA GLN A 30 21.20 17.27 14.26
C GLN A 30 21.94 17.79 13.00
N ALA A 31 22.88 17.00 12.46
CA ALA A 31 23.81 17.42 11.42
C ALA A 31 23.83 16.56 10.15
N ARG A 32 22.88 15.62 9.93
CA ARG A 32 22.66 15.10 8.57
C ARG A 32 21.96 16.18 7.74
N SER A 33 22.81 16.92 7.04
CA SER A 33 22.53 18.04 6.16
C SER A 33 21.37 17.77 5.19
N ARG A 34 20.70 18.82 4.73
CA ARG A 34 19.74 18.79 3.59
C ARG A 34 20.37 18.30 2.28
N THR A 35 21.66 17.95 2.26
CA THR A 35 22.46 17.62 1.09
C THR A 35 22.78 16.12 0.96
N ASP A 36 22.30 15.24 1.85
CA ASP A 36 22.52 13.80 1.69
C ASP A 36 21.82 13.31 0.40
N PRO A 37 22.53 12.71 -0.57
CA PRO A 37 21.93 12.25 -1.80
C PRO A 37 20.95 11.09 -1.54
N VAL A 38 19.89 11.02 -2.35
CA VAL A 38 18.99 9.86 -2.37
C VAL A 38 19.77 8.61 -2.75
N GLY A 39 19.50 7.51 -2.06
CA GLY A 39 20.20 6.24 -2.26
C GLY A 39 20.76 5.66 -0.97
N GLN A 40 21.67 4.69 -1.10
CA GLN A 40 22.32 4.06 0.04
C GLN A 40 23.39 5.00 0.62
N VAL A 41 23.28 5.31 1.91
CA VAL A 41 24.24 6.17 2.63
C VAL A 41 25.15 5.37 3.58
N SER A 42 24.74 4.16 3.96
CA SER A 42 25.59 3.15 4.63
C SER A 42 24.98 1.76 4.45
N GLU A 43 25.66 0.70 4.90
CA GLU A 43 25.30 -0.71 4.66
C GLU A 43 23.79 -1.01 4.83
N ASN A 44 23.14 -0.55 5.91
CA ASN A 44 21.71 -0.72 6.14
C ASN A 44 20.97 0.62 6.36
N CYS A 45 21.35 1.68 5.63
CA CYS A 45 20.71 2.99 5.72
C CYS A 45 20.56 3.60 4.33
N TYR A 46 19.33 3.99 4.00
CA TYR A 46 19.00 4.58 2.70
C TYR A 46 18.20 5.87 2.88
N ILE A 47 18.42 6.86 2.01
CA ILE A 47 17.61 8.07 1.92
C ILE A 47 16.67 7.90 0.73
N MET A 48 15.36 7.96 1.00
CA MET A 48 14.32 7.80 -0.03
C MET A 48 14.05 9.13 -0.76
N PRO A 49 13.51 9.09 -1.99
CA PRO A 49 12.99 10.26 -2.71
C PRO A 49 11.98 11.10 -1.91
N THR A 50 11.27 10.49 -0.96
CA THR A 50 10.35 11.17 -0.02
C THR A 50 11.06 11.89 1.12
N SER A 51 12.40 11.95 1.11
CA SER A 51 13.27 12.38 2.22
C SER A 51 13.20 11.51 3.48
N GLN A 52 12.40 10.44 3.51
CA GLN A 52 12.42 9.48 4.62
C GLN A 52 13.76 8.73 4.68
N ILE A 53 14.16 8.34 5.87
CA ILE A 53 15.31 7.47 6.10
C ILE A 53 14.78 6.03 6.22
N LEU A 54 15.48 5.07 5.64
CA LEU A 54 15.14 3.66 5.70
C LEU A 54 16.26 2.90 6.40
N ILE A 55 15.99 2.44 7.62
CA ILE A 55 16.87 1.58 8.42
C ILE A 55 16.01 0.39 8.89
N PRO A 56 15.88 -0.65 8.06
CA PRO A 56 15.00 -1.77 8.34
C PRO A 56 15.60 -2.70 9.40
N ALA A 57 14.74 -3.31 10.22
CA ALA A 57 15.10 -4.32 11.19
C ALA A 57 15.14 -5.72 10.54
N GLY A 58 15.93 -6.62 11.13
CA GLY A 58 16.07 -7.99 10.66
C GLY A 58 16.86 -8.12 9.36
N GLN A 59 16.91 -9.34 8.84
CA GLN A 59 17.59 -9.67 7.59
C GLN A 59 16.78 -9.15 6.41
N GLN A 60 17.43 -8.46 5.47
CA GLN A 60 16.80 -8.04 4.23
C GLN A 60 17.21 -8.98 3.10
N ILE A 61 16.23 -9.54 2.39
CA ILE A 61 16.45 -10.34 1.18
C ILE A 61 16.12 -9.44 -0.01
N CYS A 62 17.14 -9.09 -0.80
CA CYS A 62 16.94 -8.29 -2.00
C CYS A 62 16.29 -9.14 -3.10
N MET A 63 15.30 -8.57 -3.79
CA MET A 63 14.57 -9.21 -4.88
C MET A 63 14.65 -8.34 -6.15
N PRO A 64 15.80 -8.27 -6.83
CA PRO A 64 15.96 -7.46 -8.03
C PRO A 64 14.97 -7.85 -9.14
N GLY A 65 14.34 -6.87 -9.75
CA GLY A 65 13.33 -7.07 -10.78
C GLY A 65 11.96 -7.54 -10.26
N LEU A 66 11.74 -7.52 -8.93
CA LEU A 66 10.47 -7.88 -8.31
C LEU A 66 9.95 -6.75 -7.43
N ARG A 67 8.64 -6.49 -7.52
CA ARG A 67 7.85 -5.83 -6.46
C ARG A 67 7.07 -6.91 -5.73
N PRO A 68 7.53 -7.44 -4.60
CA PRO A 68 6.84 -8.52 -3.91
C PRO A 68 5.56 -7.95 -3.29
N GLN A 69 4.39 -8.44 -3.71
CA GLN A 69 3.10 -7.90 -3.27
C GLN A 69 2.36 -8.83 -2.30
N ALA A 70 2.69 -10.12 -2.32
CA ALA A 70 2.09 -11.11 -1.46
C ALA A 70 3.15 -12.05 -0.87
N LEU A 71 2.82 -12.57 0.31
CA LEU A 71 3.54 -13.64 0.98
C LEU A 71 2.55 -14.74 1.32
N ALA A 72 3.03 -15.98 1.36
CA ALA A 72 2.32 -17.06 2.02
C ALA A 72 3.33 -17.96 2.73
N LEU A 73 3.03 -18.32 3.97
CA LEU A 73 3.81 -19.28 4.75
C LEU A 73 3.14 -20.66 4.65
N SER A 74 3.93 -21.72 4.47
CA SER A 74 3.38 -23.09 4.53
C SER A 74 2.85 -23.40 5.92
N PRO A 75 1.83 -24.28 6.05
CA PRO A 75 1.23 -24.61 7.36
C PRO A 75 2.22 -25.15 8.41
N ASP A 76 3.30 -25.80 7.96
CA ASP A 76 4.39 -26.28 8.82
C ASP A 76 5.44 -25.21 9.16
N GLY A 77 5.37 -24.04 8.53
CA GLY A 77 6.33 -22.94 8.69
C GLY A 77 7.69 -23.19 8.06
N GLU A 78 7.83 -24.20 7.19
CA GLU A 78 9.11 -24.58 6.58
C GLU A 78 9.39 -23.92 5.24
N LEU A 79 8.36 -23.40 4.55
CA LEU A 79 8.49 -22.69 3.28
C LEU A 79 7.79 -21.34 3.36
N LEU A 80 8.47 -20.31 2.87
CA LEU A 80 7.87 -19.03 2.55
C LEU A 80 7.82 -18.89 1.02
N VAL A 81 6.71 -18.42 0.48
CA VAL A 81 6.65 -18.07 -0.94
C VAL A 81 6.28 -16.62 -1.14
N THR A 82 6.80 -16.01 -2.20
CA THR A 82 6.43 -14.65 -2.62
C THR A 82 6.31 -14.57 -4.13
N SER A 83 5.47 -13.64 -4.59
CA SER A 83 5.37 -13.25 -5.99
C SER A 83 4.94 -11.79 -6.08
N GLY A 84 4.87 -11.26 -7.29
CA GLY A 84 4.76 -9.83 -7.50
C GLY A 84 4.72 -9.44 -8.95
N LYS A 85 5.32 -8.29 -9.28
CA LYS A 85 5.36 -7.74 -10.63
C LYS A 85 6.43 -8.36 -11.53
N ASN A 86 6.50 -9.69 -11.54
CA ASN A 86 7.16 -10.49 -12.56
C ASN A 86 6.41 -11.82 -12.75
N ASN A 87 6.90 -12.69 -13.63
CA ASN A 87 6.26 -13.95 -13.97
C ASN A 87 6.83 -15.16 -13.22
N GLN A 88 7.29 -14.98 -11.98
CA GLN A 88 7.88 -16.03 -11.16
C GLN A 88 7.25 -16.11 -9.76
N LEU A 89 7.21 -17.32 -9.22
CA LEU A 89 6.97 -17.62 -7.82
C LEU A 89 8.33 -17.96 -7.19
N TYR A 90 8.67 -17.26 -6.11
CA TYR A 90 9.90 -17.50 -5.36
C TYR A 90 9.59 -18.36 -4.16
N VAL A 91 10.37 -19.42 -3.96
CA VAL A 91 10.31 -20.31 -2.80
C VAL A 91 11.55 -20.06 -1.97
N ILE A 92 11.34 -19.79 -0.69
CA ILE A 92 12.34 -19.24 0.21
C ILE A 92 12.35 -20.08 1.49
N ASP A 93 13.53 -20.38 2.01
CA ASP A 93 13.66 -20.87 3.38
C ASP A 93 13.48 -19.69 4.34
N PRO A 94 12.39 -19.66 5.14
CA PRO A 94 12.16 -18.55 6.06
C PRO A 94 13.23 -18.44 7.14
N ALA A 95 14.00 -19.49 7.43
CA ALA A 95 15.02 -19.48 8.48
C ALA A 95 16.31 -18.78 8.06
N THR A 96 16.70 -18.94 6.80
CA THR A 96 17.99 -18.44 6.27
C THR A 96 17.82 -17.27 5.31
N GLY A 97 16.61 -17.11 4.77
CA GLY A 97 16.31 -16.20 3.68
C GLY A 97 16.82 -16.67 2.32
N GLU A 98 17.31 -17.91 2.21
CA GLU A 98 17.79 -18.47 0.95
C GLU A 98 16.65 -18.67 -0.05
N ILE A 99 16.83 -18.20 -1.28
CA ILE A 99 15.92 -18.48 -2.39
C ILE A 99 16.19 -19.92 -2.86
N LEU A 100 15.36 -20.85 -2.42
CA LEU A 100 15.46 -22.27 -2.75
C LEU A 100 15.12 -22.54 -4.22
N GLN A 101 14.05 -21.91 -4.74
CA GLN A 101 13.56 -22.11 -6.10
C GLN A 101 12.95 -20.83 -6.68
N GLN A 102 13.10 -20.66 -8.00
CA GLN A 102 12.29 -19.74 -8.79
C GLN A 102 11.45 -20.58 -9.76
N VAL A 103 10.13 -20.53 -9.60
CA VAL A 103 9.18 -21.35 -10.34
C VAL A 103 8.41 -20.48 -11.31
N SER A 104 8.49 -20.80 -12.60
CA SER A 104 7.75 -20.07 -13.63
C SER A 104 6.25 -20.34 -13.55
N MET A 105 5.44 -19.37 -14.01
CA MET A 105 3.99 -19.50 -14.02
C MET A 105 3.49 -20.59 -14.99
N PRO A 106 2.51 -21.42 -14.61
CA PRO A 106 1.85 -22.35 -15.51
C PRO A 106 1.20 -21.63 -16.72
N GLU A 107 1.22 -22.26 -17.89
CA GLU A 107 0.60 -21.77 -19.14
C GLU A 107 -0.48 -22.75 -19.66
N ASN A 108 -1.52 -22.24 -20.33
CA ASN A 108 -2.63 -23.05 -20.88
C ASN A 108 -2.25 -23.87 -22.14
N ASN A 109 -1.12 -23.58 -22.80
CA ASN A 109 -0.72 -24.21 -24.06
C ASN A 109 0.27 -25.37 -23.86
N ALA A 110 -0.19 -26.46 -23.25
CA ALA A 110 0.53 -27.74 -23.31
C ALA A 110 0.40 -28.35 -24.72
N LYS A 111 1.12 -27.81 -25.71
CA LYS A 111 1.60 -28.67 -26.81
C LYS A 111 2.82 -29.41 -26.26
N SER A 112 2.81 -30.73 -26.41
CA SER A 112 3.85 -31.63 -25.89
C SER A 112 5.27 -31.18 -26.25
N SER A 113 6.04 -30.69 -25.28
CA SER A 113 7.50 -30.77 -25.31
C SER A 113 8.05 -30.74 -23.88
N GLN A 114 9.21 -31.37 -23.68
CA GLN A 114 9.81 -31.72 -22.39
C GLN A 114 10.37 -30.53 -21.58
N GLU A 115 9.98 -29.29 -21.88
CA GLU A 115 10.41 -28.08 -21.20
C GLU A 115 9.21 -27.40 -20.52
N PRO A 116 9.32 -26.91 -19.27
CA PRO A 116 8.24 -26.17 -18.62
C PRO A 116 7.98 -24.85 -19.37
N TYR A 117 6.82 -24.77 -20.04
CA TYR A 117 6.33 -23.59 -20.76
C TYR A 117 6.15 -22.39 -19.80
N LYS A 118 6.36 -21.17 -20.32
CA LYS A 118 6.47 -19.92 -19.56
C LYS A 118 5.43 -18.89 -20.01
N ASP A 119 4.44 -18.60 -19.17
CA ASP A 119 3.57 -17.44 -19.37
C ASP A 119 4.35 -16.14 -19.08
N SER A 120 4.85 -15.50 -20.13
CA SER A 120 5.63 -14.25 -20.04
C SER A 120 4.81 -13.03 -19.63
N LYS A 121 3.48 -13.14 -19.60
CA LYS A 121 2.54 -12.04 -19.30
C LYS A 121 1.80 -12.21 -17.97
N ALA A 122 1.97 -13.35 -17.29
CA ALA A 122 1.42 -13.59 -15.97
C ALA A 122 2.06 -12.67 -14.93
N LEU A 123 1.22 -12.08 -14.07
CA LEU A 123 1.63 -11.20 -12.99
C LEU A 123 0.70 -11.41 -11.80
N LEU A 124 1.27 -11.46 -10.60
CA LEU A 124 0.48 -11.51 -9.37
C LEU A 124 -0.47 -10.31 -9.33
N SER A 125 -1.71 -10.59 -8.93
CA SER A 125 -2.76 -9.61 -8.77
C SER A 125 -2.94 -9.23 -7.29
N LEU A 126 -2.37 -8.07 -6.94
CA LEU A 126 -2.49 -7.33 -5.67
C LEU A 126 -2.09 -8.10 -4.40
N THR A 127 -2.80 -9.16 -4.01
CA THR A 127 -2.65 -9.89 -2.73
C THR A 127 -2.73 -11.42 -2.87
N GLY A 128 -3.31 -11.96 -3.94
CA GLY A 128 -3.72 -13.38 -3.98
C GLY A 128 -2.60 -14.41 -4.05
N LEU A 129 -2.12 -14.87 -2.89
CA LEU A 129 -1.16 -15.97 -2.76
C LEU A 129 -1.46 -16.73 -1.47
N ILE A 130 -1.73 -18.04 -1.55
CA ILE A 130 -2.04 -18.85 -0.35
C ILE A 130 -1.65 -20.32 -0.53
N PHE A 131 -1.30 -20.99 0.56
CA PHE A 131 -1.18 -22.45 0.60
C PHE A 131 -2.55 -23.13 0.82
N SER A 132 -2.72 -24.36 0.34
CA SER A 132 -3.78 -25.23 0.86
C SER A 132 -3.53 -25.58 2.33
N PRO A 133 -4.58 -25.87 3.13
CA PRO A 133 -4.42 -26.21 4.55
C PRO A 133 -3.51 -27.42 4.81
N ASP A 134 -3.43 -28.36 3.86
CA ASP A 134 -2.55 -29.53 3.93
C ASP A 134 -1.11 -29.24 3.45
N GLY A 135 -0.82 -28.01 3.03
CA GLY A 135 0.48 -27.56 2.52
C GLY A 135 0.87 -28.13 1.15
N ARG A 136 0.01 -28.91 0.49
CA ARG A 136 0.35 -29.63 -0.75
C ARG A 136 0.17 -28.81 -2.02
N ARG A 137 -0.50 -27.67 -1.94
CA ARG A 137 -0.77 -26.79 -3.09
C ARG A 137 -0.54 -25.33 -2.72
N ILE A 138 -0.19 -24.55 -3.74
CA ILE A 138 -0.15 -23.09 -3.68
C ILE A 138 -1.08 -22.57 -4.76
N TYR A 139 -1.89 -21.56 -4.41
CA TYR A 139 -2.78 -20.85 -5.30
C TYR A 139 -2.30 -19.41 -5.43
N LEU A 140 -2.23 -18.91 -6.67
CA LEU A 140 -1.79 -17.56 -6.98
C LEU A 140 -2.77 -16.90 -7.95
N SER A 141 -3.33 -15.76 -7.56
CA SER A 141 -4.21 -14.96 -8.42
C SER A 141 -3.39 -14.20 -9.45
N ASN A 142 -3.70 -14.43 -10.72
CA ASN A 142 -3.04 -13.78 -11.84
C ASN A 142 -3.95 -12.74 -12.46
N VAL A 143 -3.41 -11.56 -12.71
CA VAL A 143 -4.13 -10.39 -13.22
C VAL A 143 -4.76 -10.59 -14.60
N ARG A 144 -4.60 -11.76 -15.24
CA ARG A 144 -5.14 -12.11 -16.55
C ARG A 144 -6.42 -12.96 -16.48
N GLY A 145 -7.11 -12.99 -15.33
CA GLY A 145 -8.37 -13.70 -15.19
C GLY A 145 -8.22 -15.19 -14.91
N ASP A 146 -7.12 -15.60 -14.28
CA ASP A 146 -6.90 -16.99 -13.85
C ASP A 146 -6.24 -17.09 -12.47
N VAL A 147 -6.34 -18.28 -11.87
CA VAL A 147 -5.56 -18.66 -10.69
C VAL A 147 -4.56 -19.72 -11.10
N LYS A 148 -3.27 -19.44 -10.89
CA LYS A 148 -2.17 -20.39 -11.10
C LYS A 148 -2.09 -21.34 -9.91
N VAL A 149 -1.99 -22.63 -10.17
CA VAL A 149 -1.91 -23.68 -9.14
C VAL A 149 -0.59 -24.40 -9.24
N PHE A 150 0.08 -24.55 -8.10
CA PHE A 150 1.34 -25.28 -7.95
C PHE A 150 1.16 -26.45 -7.00
N SER A 151 1.96 -27.50 -7.16
CA SER A 151 2.04 -28.61 -6.22
C SER A 151 3.31 -28.51 -5.38
N VAL A 152 3.22 -28.93 -4.13
CA VAL A 152 4.31 -28.94 -3.16
C VAL A 152 4.56 -30.38 -2.74
N LYS A 153 5.76 -30.89 -2.98
CA LYS A 153 6.17 -32.25 -2.59
C LYS A 153 7.60 -32.21 -2.07
N ARG A 154 7.81 -32.63 -0.81
CA ARG A 154 9.14 -32.65 -0.17
C ARG A 154 9.88 -31.31 -0.32
N LYS A 155 9.20 -30.21 0.01
CA LYS A 155 9.68 -28.82 -0.15
C LYS A 155 9.99 -28.36 -1.58
N LYS A 156 9.73 -29.20 -2.60
CA LYS A 156 9.84 -28.83 -4.00
C LYS A 156 8.51 -28.35 -4.54
N VAL A 157 8.52 -27.19 -5.21
CA VAL A 157 7.35 -26.58 -5.82
C VAL A 157 7.41 -26.79 -7.33
N SER A 158 6.30 -27.21 -7.93
CA SER A 158 6.19 -27.39 -9.38
C SER A 158 4.84 -26.92 -9.89
N GLN A 159 4.78 -26.51 -11.15
CA GLN A 159 3.53 -26.17 -11.83
C GLN A 159 2.54 -27.36 -11.77
N LEU A 160 1.25 -27.07 -11.60
CA LEU A 160 0.21 -28.10 -11.55
C LEU A 160 -0.90 -27.87 -12.58
N LYS A 161 -1.62 -26.75 -12.49
CA LYS A 161 -2.76 -26.43 -13.38
C LYS A 161 -3.15 -24.96 -13.28
N ILE A 162 -4.14 -24.55 -14.07
CA ILE A 162 -4.72 -23.21 -14.09
C ILE A 162 -6.24 -23.33 -13.86
N PHE A 163 -6.80 -22.44 -13.04
CA PHE A 163 -8.25 -22.27 -12.91
C PHE A 163 -8.67 -20.98 -13.59
N SER A 164 -9.47 -21.09 -14.64
CA SER A 164 -10.02 -19.91 -15.32
C SER A 164 -11.09 -19.26 -14.47
N VAL A 165 -10.96 -17.96 -14.23
CA VAL A 165 -11.96 -17.17 -13.51
C VAL A 165 -12.99 -16.65 -14.52
N PRO A 166 -14.29 -16.64 -14.19
CA PRO A 166 -15.30 -16.01 -15.05
C PRO A 166 -14.90 -14.57 -15.42
N ASN A 167 -15.30 -14.13 -16.61
CA ASN A 167 -14.99 -12.78 -17.07
C ASN A 167 -15.73 -11.73 -16.24
N ALA A 168 -15.14 -10.54 -16.12
CA ALA A 168 -15.74 -9.41 -15.43
C ALA A 168 -16.74 -8.63 -16.29
N ASP A 169 -16.71 -8.87 -17.62
CA ASP A 169 -17.54 -8.19 -18.63
C ASP A 169 -17.50 -6.64 -18.54
N ALA A 170 -16.34 -6.09 -18.14
CA ALA A 170 -16.15 -4.65 -17.99
C ALA A 170 -15.81 -3.96 -19.33
N PRO A 171 -16.09 -2.64 -19.47
CA PRO A 171 -15.74 -1.88 -20.65
C PRO A 171 -14.24 -1.95 -20.97
N LYS A 172 -13.92 -2.28 -22.23
CA LYS A 172 -12.55 -2.37 -22.78
C LYS A 172 -11.66 -3.42 -22.09
N ARG A 173 -12.22 -4.29 -21.23
CA ARG A 173 -11.48 -5.40 -20.59
C ARG A 173 -12.44 -6.54 -20.21
N LYS A 174 -12.24 -7.69 -20.82
CA LYS A 174 -13.08 -8.88 -20.57
C LYS A 174 -12.61 -9.65 -19.33
N GLU A 175 -11.30 -9.84 -19.21
CA GLU A 175 -10.69 -10.67 -18.18
C GLU A 175 -10.89 -10.07 -16.79
N GLU A 176 -11.31 -10.92 -15.85
CA GLU A 176 -11.38 -10.58 -14.43
C GLU A 176 -9.98 -10.26 -13.87
N ILE A 177 -9.97 -9.57 -12.73
CA ILE A 177 -8.80 -9.32 -11.90
C ILE A 177 -8.99 -10.11 -10.60
N PRO A 178 -8.63 -11.41 -10.57
CA PRO A 178 -8.71 -12.17 -9.33
C PRO A 178 -7.73 -11.59 -8.32
N THR A 179 -8.10 -11.51 -7.04
CA THR A 179 -7.26 -10.91 -5.99
C THR A 179 -7.19 -11.85 -4.79
N GLY A 180 -7.77 -11.50 -3.65
CA GLY A 180 -7.79 -12.30 -2.43
C GLY A 180 -8.25 -13.74 -2.64
N LEU A 181 -7.68 -14.64 -1.84
CA LEU A 181 -7.91 -16.07 -1.90
C LEU A 181 -8.14 -16.62 -0.50
N ALA A 182 -9.13 -17.50 -0.36
CA ALA A 182 -9.29 -18.32 0.84
C ALA A 182 -9.59 -19.77 0.49
N VAL A 183 -9.09 -20.70 1.29
CA VAL A 183 -9.35 -22.15 1.11
C VAL A 183 -10.20 -22.64 2.28
N SER A 184 -11.21 -23.45 2.01
CA SER A 184 -11.96 -24.12 3.08
C SER A 184 -11.04 -25.00 3.91
N VAL A 185 -11.37 -25.18 5.20
CA VAL A 185 -10.58 -25.98 6.15
C VAL A 185 -10.32 -27.41 5.63
N ASP A 186 -11.28 -28.00 4.92
CA ASP A 186 -11.15 -29.34 4.32
C ASP A 186 -10.34 -29.36 3.00
N GLY A 187 -9.90 -28.21 2.50
CA GLY A 187 -9.12 -28.06 1.27
C GLY A 187 -9.91 -28.25 -0.02
N LYS A 188 -11.25 -28.46 0.03
CA LYS A 188 -12.07 -28.82 -1.15
C LYS A 188 -12.64 -27.62 -1.89
N ARG A 189 -12.66 -26.44 -1.27
CA ARG A 189 -13.20 -25.21 -1.85
C ARG A 189 -12.14 -24.12 -1.84
N LEU A 190 -12.02 -23.41 -2.96
CA LEU A 190 -11.21 -22.21 -3.09
C LEU A 190 -12.16 -21.04 -3.39
N TYR A 191 -12.08 -20.00 -2.58
CA TYR A 191 -12.81 -18.76 -2.75
C TYR A 191 -11.88 -17.75 -3.40
N VAL A 192 -12.31 -17.15 -4.51
CA VAL A 192 -11.52 -16.23 -5.34
C VAL A 192 -12.29 -14.93 -5.50
N VAL A 193 -11.70 -13.84 -5.05
CA VAL A 193 -12.26 -12.49 -5.20
C VAL A 193 -12.06 -11.99 -6.63
N GLY A 194 -13.14 -11.66 -7.33
CA GLY A 194 -13.14 -10.97 -8.61
C GLY A 194 -13.25 -9.46 -8.43
N ASN A 195 -12.11 -8.75 -8.50
CA ASN A 195 -12.04 -7.32 -8.18
C ASN A 195 -12.77 -6.45 -9.21
N LEU A 196 -12.66 -6.76 -10.51
CA LEU A 196 -13.25 -5.95 -11.58
C LEU A 196 -14.75 -6.21 -11.71
N GLY A 197 -15.19 -7.46 -11.60
CA GLY A 197 -16.60 -7.86 -11.69
C GLY A 197 -17.39 -7.64 -10.40
N ASN A 198 -16.73 -7.25 -9.29
CA ASN A 198 -17.33 -7.11 -7.96
C ASN A 198 -18.00 -8.42 -7.48
N LYS A 199 -17.25 -9.53 -7.56
CA LYS A 199 -17.75 -10.88 -7.28
C LYS A 199 -16.88 -11.64 -6.28
N LEU A 200 -17.48 -12.63 -5.64
CA LEU A 200 -16.77 -13.76 -5.02
C LEU A 200 -17.14 -15.03 -5.78
N HIS A 201 -16.15 -15.83 -6.16
CA HIS A 201 -16.34 -17.12 -6.82
C HIS A 201 -15.89 -18.27 -5.91
N GLU A 202 -16.69 -19.31 -5.79
CA GLU A 202 -16.28 -20.57 -5.15
C GLU A 202 -15.91 -21.60 -6.22
N PHE A 203 -14.74 -22.20 -6.08
CA PHE A 203 -14.21 -23.23 -6.95
C PHE A 203 -14.09 -24.56 -6.23
N ASP A 204 -14.33 -25.64 -6.95
CA ASP A 204 -13.89 -26.97 -6.56
C ASP A 204 -12.38 -27.10 -6.77
N THR A 205 -11.62 -27.35 -5.70
CA THR A 205 -10.15 -27.35 -5.79
C THR A 205 -9.58 -28.55 -6.55
N ALA A 206 -10.34 -29.63 -6.74
CA ALA A 206 -9.87 -30.79 -7.49
C ALA A 206 -9.94 -30.52 -9.01
N THR A 207 -11.08 -30.00 -9.45
CA THR A 207 -11.43 -29.83 -10.87
C THR A 207 -11.13 -28.43 -11.41
N GLY A 208 -11.12 -27.41 -10.56
CA GLY A 208 -11.02 -26.01 -10.99
C GLY A 208 -12.31 -25.43 -11.55
N LYS A 209 -13.45 -26.11 -11.37
CA LYS A 209 -14.76 -25.63 -11.80
C LYS A 209 -15.33 -24.65 -10.79
N VAL A 210 -15.93 -23.57 -11.28
CA VAL A 210 -16.75 -22.66 -10.48
C VAL A 210 -18.03 -23.39 -10.08
N LEU A 211 -18.34 -23.36 -8.78
CA LEU A 211 -19.52 -23.97 -8.17
C LEU A 211 -20.61 -22.93 -7.92
N ARG A 212 -20.22 -21.79 -7.33
CA ARG A 212 -21.12 -20.69 -6.95
C ARG A 212 -20.43 -19.35 -7.19
N THR A 213 -21.23 -18.30 -7.31
CA THR A 213 -20.75 -16.92 -7.46
C THR A 213 -21.71 -15.97 -6.77
N TRP A 214 -21.17 -14.99 -6.06
CA TRP A 214 -21.93 -13.98 -5.31
C TRP A 214 -21.52 -12.58 -5.72
N ASP A 215 -22.48 -11.65 -5.67
CA ASP A 215 -22.20 -10.23 -5.70
C ASP A 215 -21.58 -9.77 -4.37
N THR A 216 -20.59 -8.88 -4.47
CA THR A 216 -19.97 -8.19 -3.34
C THR A 216 -20.13 -6.68 -3.51
N GLY A 217 -19.57 -5.90 -2.57
CA GLY A 217 -19.36 -4.46 -2.74
C GLY A 217 -18.37 -4.15 -3.86
N VAL A 218 -17.98 -2.89 -3.97
CA VAL A 218 -17.19 -2.37 -5.10
C VAL A 218 -15.69 -2.54 -4.87
N ALA A 219 -15.00 -3.01 -5.90
CA ALA A 219 -13.57 -3.27 -5.90
C ALA A 219 -13.15 -4.20 -4.73
N PRO A 220 -13.71 -5.43 -4.65
CA PRO A 220 -13.37 -6.34 -3.57
C PRO A 220 -11.88 -6.72 -3.62
N PHE A 221 -11.24 -6.83 -2.45
CA PHE A 221 -9.78 -6.96 -2.34
C PHE A 221 -9.33 -8.28 -1.71
N GLU A 222 -9.79 -8.60 -0.50
CA GLU A 222 -9.40 -9.79 0.26
C GLU A 222 -10.63 -10.61 0.66
N VAL A 223 -10.45 -11.93 0.85
CA VAL A 223 -11.48 -12.81 1.43
C VAL A 223 -10.91 -13.62 2.57
N VAL A 224 -11.64 -13.72 3.68
CA VAL A 224 -11.35 -14.65 4.77
C VAL A 224 -12.58 -15.45 5.17
N LEU A 225 -12.36 -16.64 5.72
CA LEU A 225 -13.44 -17.51 6.19
C LEU A 225 -13.46 -17.55 7.72
N ALA A 226 -14.61 -17.26 8.32
CA ALA A 226 -14.81 -17.32 9.76
C ALA A 226 -16.27 -17.68 10.09
N SER A 227 -16.49 -18.50 11.11
CA SER A 227 -17.83 -18.82 11.63
C SER A 227 -18.83 -19.26 10.54
N GLY A 228 -18.39 -20.09 9.59
CA GLY A 228 -19.22 -20.59 8.47
C GLY A 228 -19.55 -19.56 7.39
N LYS A 229 -18.89 -18.39 7.41
CA LYS A 229 -19.11 -17.28 6.48
C LYS A 229 -17.85 -16.91 5.71
N ALA A 230 -18.02 -16.32 4.55
CA ALA A 230 -16.98 -15.58 3.85
C ALA A 230 -17.17 -14.07 4.10
N TYR A 231 -16.08 -13.41 4.52
CA TYR A 231 -16.00 -11.97 4.66
C TYR A 231 -15.13 -11.43 3.53
N VAL A 232 -15.66 -10.53 2.71
CA VAL A 232 -14.95 -9.95 1.56
C VAL A 232 -14.85 -8.45 1.75
N SER A 233 -13.63 -7.92 1.80
CA SER A 233 -13.40 -6.48 1.91
C SER A 233 -13.63 -5.80 0.58
N ASN A 234 -14.23 -4.62 0.59
CA ASN A 234 -14.53 -3.82 -0.61
C ASN A 234 -13.92 -2.43 -0.46
N SER A 235 -12.89 -2.16 -1.25
CA SER A 235 -12.15 -0.90 -1.16
C SER A 235 -12.99 0.31 -1.56
N GLY A 236 -13.93 0.14 -2.50
CA GLY A 236 -14.89 1.17 -2.89
C GLY A 236 -16.19 1.19 -2.11
N GLY A 237 -16.28 0.40 -1.04
CA GLY A 237 -17.46 0.34 -0.21
C GLY A 237 -18.63 -0.40 -0.85
N ARG A 238 -19.84 -0.04 -0.44
CA ARG A 238 -21.05 -0.70 -0.93
C ARG A 238 -21.42 -0.27 -2.32
N ARG A 239 -22.20 -1.12 -2.97
CA ARG A 239 -22.78 -0.78 -4.26
C ARG A 239 -23.68 0.45 -4.10
N PRO A 240 -23.46 1.52 -4.86
CA PRO A 240 -24.29 2.71 -4.76
C PRO A 240 -25.76 2.43 -5.06
N GLY A 241 -26.65 3.01 -4.27
CA GLY A 241 -28.07 3.10 -4.57
C GLY A 241 -28.36 4.20 -5.60
N ARG A 242 -29.62 4.26 -6.05
CA ARG A 242 -30.06 5.22 -7.09
C ARG A 242 -29.92 6.69 -6.68
N SER A 243 -29.98 7.00 -5.39
CA SER A 243 -29.93 8.37 -4.85
C SER A 243 -28.52 8.78 -4.41
N ASP A 244 -27.54 7.89 -4.51
CA ASP A 244 -26.19 8.19 -4.07
C ASP A 244 -25.45 9.07 -5.08
N LEU A 245 -24.68 10.03 -4.57
CA LEU A 245 -23.67 10.71 -5.38
C LEU A 245 -22.55 9.73 -5.69
N THR A 246 -22.19 9.61 -6.97
CA THR A 246 -21.21 8.62 -7.41
C THR A 246 -20.23 9.19 -8.43
N ALA A 247 -19.04 8.60 -8.47
CA ALA A 247 -18.05 8.81 -9.53
C ALA A 247 -17.55 7.46 -10.08
N PRO A 248 -16.94 7.44 -11.29
CA PRO A 248 -16.26 6.25 -11.80
C PRO A 248 -15.14 5.78 -10.85
N ALA A 249 -15.00 4.46 -10.70
CA ALA A 249 -13.90 3.81 -9.99
C ALA A 249 -13.12 2.89 -10.95
N GLY A 250 -12.60 3.52 -12.01
CA GLY A 250 -12.02 2.83 -13.15
C GLY A 250 -13.07 2.23 -14.08
N ARG A 251 -12.75 1.08 -14.68
CA ARG A 251 -13.57 0.47 -15.73
C ARG A 251 -14.79 -0.24 -15.15
N GLY A 252 -15.98 0.13 -15.65
CA GLY A 252 -17.19 -0.68 -15.50
C GLY A 252 -17.88 -0.59 -14.14
N THR A 253 -17.46 0.32 -13.27
CA THR A 253 -18.11 0.48 -11.96
C THR A 253 -18.09 1.92 -11.47
N ARG A 254 -18.94 2.20 -10.49
CA ARG A 254 -19.07 3.49 -9.83
C ARG A 254 -19.06 3.28 -8.32
N VAL A 255 -18.49 4.23 -7.59
CA VAL A 255 -18.44 4.25 -6.12
C VAL A 255 -19.16 5.46 -5.58
N ARG A 256 -19.58 5.38 -4.32
CA ARG A 256 -20.09 6.56 -3.60
C ARG A 256 -18.94 7.52 -3.35
N VAL A 257 -19.21 8.81 -3.48
CA VAL A 257 -18.21 9.86 -3.28
C VAL A 257 -18.73 10.97 -2.39
N ASP A 258 -17.81 11.69 -1.78
CA ASP A 258 -18.15 12.88 -1.00
C ASP A 258 -18.56 14.04 -1.93
N PRO A 259 -19.50 14.90 -1.53
CA PRO A 259 -20.03 15.95 -2.38
C PRO A 259 -19.09 17.15 -2.58
N ILE A 260 -17.96 17.20 -1.88
CA ILE A 260 -17.04 18.33 -1.92
C ILE A 260 -15.86 18.00 -2.83
N HIS A 261 -15.17 16.89 -2.57
CA HIS A 261 -13.95 16.50 -3.26
C HIS A 261 -14.18 15.44 -4.33
N TYR A 262 -15.37 14.82 -4.38
CA TYR A 262 -15.69 13.70 -5.28
C TYR A 262 -14.77 12.48 -5.09
N ILE A 263 -14.20 12.31 -3.90
CA ILE A 263 -13.32 11.19 -3.53
C ILE A 263 -14.17 10.05 -2.95
N ALA A 264 -13.74 8.81 -3.14
CA ALA A 264 -14.44 7.66 -2.58
C ALA A 264 -14.58 7.81 -1.06
N ASN A 265 -15.80 7.64 -0.54
CA ASN A 265 -16.14 8.09 0.82
C ASN A 265 -16.55 6.98 1.79
N GLU A 266 -16.35 5.72 1.43
CA GLU A 266 -16.59 4.58 2.31
C GLU A 266 -15.80 3.33 1.88
N GLY A 267 -15.65 2.40 2.83
CA GLY A 267 -15.30 1.01 2.58
C GLY A 267 -16.37 0.09 3.20
N SER A 268 -16.38 -1.18 2.82
CA SER A 268 -17.35 -2.14 3.36
C SER A 268 -16.78 -3.55 3.42
N VAL A 269 -17.49 -4.45 4.10
CA VAL A 269 -17.27 -5.89 4.08
C VAL A 269 -18.56 -6.61 3.72
N SER A 270 -18.56 -7.36 2.61
CA SER A 270 -19.65 -8.24 2.25
C SER A 270 -19.58 -9.53 3.07
N VAL A 271 -20.70 -9.92 3.69
CA VAL A 271 -20.81 -11.13 4.52
C VAL A 271 -21.69 -12.15 3.82
N ILE A 272 -21.11 -13.30 3.48
CA ILE A 272 -21.78 -14.37 2.74
C ILE A 272 -21.89 -15.60 3.62
N ASP A 273 -23.12 -16.07 3.84
CA ASP A 273 -23.39 -17.33 4.54
C ASP A 273 -23.13 -18.51 3.59
N LEU A 274 -22.15 -19.35 3.93
CA LEU A 274 -21.69 -20.40 3.01
C LEU A 274 -22.61 -21.62 3.00
N ALA A 275 -23.40 -21.82 4.07
CA ALA A 275 -24.34 -22.93 4.18
C ALA A 275 -25.57 -22.70 3.29
N THR A 276 -26.13 -21.49 3.36
CA THR A 276 -27.31 -21.07 2.59
C THR A 276 -26.95 -20.50 1.21
N GLY A 277 -25.72 -20.00 1.06
CA GLY A 277 -25.28 -19.28 -0.13
C GLY A 277 -25.89 -17.87 -0.24
N GLN A 278 -26.47 -17.32 0.82
CA GLN A 278 -27.06 -15.98 0.80
C GLN A 278 -26.04 -14.91 1.16
N VAL A 279 -26.07 -13.79 0.44
CA VAL A 279 -25.38 -12.55 0.87
C VAL A 279 -26.22 -11.96 2.00
N LYS A 280 -25.68 -11.96 3.21
CA LYS A 280 -26.42 -11.63 4.43
C LYS A 280 -26.47 -10.13 4.67
N ASP A 281 -25.30 -9.49 4.67
CA ASP A 281 -25.16 -8.08 5.02
C ASP A 281 -23.94 -7.48 4.33
N GLU A 282 -23.95 -6.16 4.23
CA GLU A 282 -22.82 -5.36 3.82
C GLU A 282 -22.47 -4.38 4.93
N VAL A 283 -21.43 -4.74 5.69
CA VAL A 283 -21.01 -4.01 6.89
C VAL A 283 -20.17 -2.80 6.46
N ILE A 284 -20.66 -1.59 6.71
CA ILE A 284 -19.90 -0.37 6.46
C ILE A 284 -18.72 -0.28 7.43
N VAL A 285 -17.55 0.01 6.87
CA VAL A 285 -16.31 0.30 7.60
C VAL A 285 -15.73 1.63 7.12
N GLU A 286 -14.47 1.92 7.41
CA GLU A 286 -13.82 3.17 7.00
C GLU A 286 -13.25 3.05 5.57
N LEU A 287 -12.60 4.12 5.07
CA LEU A 287 -12.20 4.24 3.67
C LEU A 287 -11.18 3.18 3.24
N HIS A 288 -11.39 2.65 2.03
CA HIS A 288 -10.49 1.70 1.37
C HIS A 288 -10.23 0.45 2.22
N ALA A 289 -11.31 -0.29 2.53
CA ALA A 289 -11.20 -1.62 3.13
C ALA A 289 -10.35 -2.52 2.23
N SER A 290 -9.22 -2.99 2.78
CA SER A 290 -8.17 -3.70 2.04
C SER A 290 -7.97 -5.10 2.65
N ALA A 291 -6.84 -5.36 3.30
CA ALA A 291 -6.56 -6.67 3.89
C ALA A 291 -7.53 -7.01 5.04
N LEU A 292 -7.75 -8.31 5.21
CA LEU A 292 -8.54 -8.91 6.28
C LEU A 292 -7.68 -9.91 7.05
N ALA A 293 -7.89 -10.02 8.37
CA ALA A 293 -7.39 -11.14 9.15
C ALA A 293 -8.46 -11.63 10.13
N VAL A 294 -8.48 -12.94 10.39
CA VAL A 294 -9.36 -13.56 11.38
C VAL A 294 -8.56 -13.75 12.67
N SER A 295 -9.14 -13.39 13.81
CA SER A 295 -8.52 -13.69 15.11
C SER A 295 -8.37 -15.21 15.28
N PRO A 296 -7.34 -15.72 15.99
CA PRO A 296 -7.11 -17.16 16.11
C PRO A 296 -8.29 -17.96 16.69
N ASP A 297 -9.13 -17.32 17.49
CA ASP A 297 -10.35 -17.89 18.06
C ASP A 297 -11.58 -17.82 17.13
N GLY A 298 -11.46 -17.18 15.96
CA GLY A 298 -12.53 -16.99 14.98
C GLY A 298 -13.60 -15.96 15.38
N GLN A 299 -13.50 -15.32 16.53
CA GLN A 299 -14.52 -14.42 17.06
C GLN A 299 -14.54 -13.05 16.36
N TYR A 300 -13.42 -12.65 15.75
CA TYR A 300 -13.27 -11.35 15.13
C TYR A 300 -12.67 -11.43 13.73
N VAL A 301 -13.13 -10.56 12.85
CA VAL A 301 -12.49 -10.22 11.58
C VAL A 301 -12.01 -8.78 11.68
N VAL A 302 -10.72 -8.55 11.47
CA VAL A 302 -10.10 -7.23 11.47
C VAL A 302 -9.91 -6.77 10.02
N VAL A 303 -10.28 -5.52 9.75
CA VAL A 303 -10.22 -4.89 8.43
C VAL A 303 -9.20 -3.77 8.47
N ALA A 304 -8.22 -3.78 7.55
CA ALA A 304 -7.36 -2.63 7.32
C ALA A 304 -8.06 -1.60 6.42
N ASN A 305 -8.21 -0.37 6.92
CA ASN A 305 -8.80 0.74 6.18
C ASN A 305 -7.68 1.68 5.73
N SER A 306 -7.12 1.42 4.55
CA SER A 306 -5.89 2.09 4.10
C SER A 306 -6.10 3.57 3.80
N GLY A 307 -7.33 3.98 3.49
CA GLY A 307 -7.72 5.38 3.25
C GLY A 307 -8.06 6.16 4.50
N SER A 308 -8.06 5.53 5.68
CA SER A 308 -8.44 6.16 6.95
C SER A 308 -7.40 6.01 8.07
N ASP A 309 -6.35 5.23 7.86
CA ASP A 309 -5.33 4.90 8.88
C ASP A 309 -5.89 4.26 10.15
N THR A 310 -6.90 3.42 9.96
CA THR A 310 -7.57 2.70 11.05
C THR A 310 -7.74 1.23 10.71
N LEU A 311 -8.05 0.46 11.75
CA LEU A 311 -8.60 -0.88 11.64
C LEU A 311 -10.04 -0.88 12.13
N SER A 312 -10.90 -1.64 11.47
CA SER A 312 -12.25 -1.95 11.96
C SER A 312 -12.29 -3.39 12.46
N VAL A 313 -12.81 -3.62 13.67
CA VAL A 313 -12.96 -4.96 14.25
C VAL A 313 -14.42 -5.38 14.17
N ILE A 314 -14.71 -6.45 13.42
CA ILE A 314 -16.05 -7.01 13.23
C ILE A 314 -16.19 -8.26 14.11
N ASN A 315 -17.22 -8.30 14.95
CA ASN A 315 -17.57 -9.52 15.69
C ASN A 315 -18.30 -10.50 14.77
N THR A 316 -17.78 -11.73 14.65
CA THR A 316 -18.28 -12.72 13.68
C THR A 316 -19.60 -13.37 14.09
N GLN A 317 -20.06 -13.23 15.33
CA GLN A 317 -21.37 -13.73 15.74
C GLN A 317 -22.49 -12.77 15.35
N THR A 318 -22.23 -11.47 15.46
CA THR A 318 -23.22 -10.40 15.26
C THR A 318 -23.10 -9.70 13.92
N ASP A 319 -21.97 -9.86 13.22
CA ASP A 319 -21.63 -9.15 11.99
C ASP A 319 -21.61 -7.62 12.14
N LYS A 320 -21.21 -7.13 13.32
CA LYS A 320 -21.13 -5.70 13.65
C LYS A 320 -19.71 -5.27 13.95
N VAL A 321 -19.37 -4.04 13.55
CA VAL A 321 -18.14 -3.37 14.00
C VAL A 321 -18.26 -3.08 15.51
N VAL A 322 -17.34 -3.62 16.30
CA VAL A 322 -17.31 -3.48 17.77
C VAL A 322 -16.21 -2.54 18.26
N GLU A 323 -15.18 -2.31 17.45
CA GLU A 323 -14.05 -1.45 17.79
C GLU A 323 -13.43 -0.82 16.53
N LYS A 324 -12.83 0.37 16.70
CA LYS A 324 -12.02 1.07 15.71
C LYS A 324 -10.67 1.39 16.33
N ILE A 325 -9.59 0.98 15.67
CA ILE A 325 -8.22 1.12 16.19
C ILE A 325 -7.45 2.07 15.27
N TRP A 326 -6.86 3.12 15.83
CA TRP A 326 -5.96 4.00 15.07
C TRP A 326 -4.59 3.34 14.94
N VAL A 327 -4.02 3.33 13.74
CA VAL A 327 -2.66 2.80 13.49
C VAL A 327 -1.63 3.89 13.21
N ARG A 328 -1.98 5.14 13.48
CA ARG A 328 -1.04 6.27 13.58
C ARG A 328 -0.40 6.30 14.96
N GLN A 329 0.68 7.09 15.08
CA GLN A 329 1.31 7.33 16.37
C GLN A 329 0.45 8.20 17.29
N SER A 330 -0.18 9.21 16.70
CA SER A 330 -1.23 9.99 17.35
C SER A 330 -2.45 10.08 16.43
N PRO A 331 -3.68 9.99 16.96
CA PRO A 331 -4.89 10.23 16.17
C PRO A 331 -4.92 11.61 15.50
N GLY A 332 -4.20 12.59 16.05
CA GLY A 332 -4.07 13.94 15.48
C GLY A 332 -2.99 14.08 14.41
N ASP A 333 -2.25 13.02 14.08
CA ASP A 333 -1.28 13.07 13.00
C ASP A 333 -1.98 13.14 11.64
N PRO A 334 -1.35 13.78 10.63
CA PRO A 334 -1.87 13.77 9.26
C PRO A 334 -2.09 12.36 8.74
N PHE A 335 -3.02 12.24 7.79
CA PHE A 335 -3.21 11.00 7.03
C PHE A 335 -1.89 10.56 6.36
N GLY A 336 -1.61 9.26 6.39
CA GLY A 336 -0.44 8.67 5.76
C GLY A 336 0.15 7.44 6.44
N ALA A 337 -0.57 6.72 7.31
CA ALA A 337 -0.10 5.42 7.81
C ALA A 337 -0.31 4.31 6.77
N GLN A 338 -1.48 4.28 6.15
CA GLN A 338 -1.94 3.35 5.13
C GLN A 338 -1.78 1.88 5.54
N PRO A 339 -2.53 1.41 6.56
CA PRO A 339 -2.57 -0.01 6.91
C PRO A 339 -3.07 -0.82 5.72
N ASN A 340 -2.33 -1.84 5.29
CA ASN A 340 -2.66 -2.55 4.04
C ASN A 340 -2.43 -4.07 4.06
N ALA A 341 -1.89 -4.62 5.15
CA ALA A 341 -1.71 -6.04 5.38
C ALA A 341 -1.63 -6.29 6.89
N LEU A 342 -2.16 -7.42 7.35
CA LEU A 342 -2.18 -7.74 8.77
C LEU A 342 -2.11 -9.25 9.02
N ALA A 343 -1.41 -9.64 10.07
CA ALA A 343 -1.30 -11.03 10.51
C ALA A 343 -1.32 -11.13 12.03
N PHE A 344 -2.09 -12.07 12.55
CA PHE A 344 -2.17 -12.31 13.98
C PHE A 344 -0.97 -13.09 14.49
N HIS A 345 -0.50 -12.74 15.69
CA HIS A 345 0.19 -13.70 16.51
C HIS A 345 -0.79 -14.82 16.93
N PRO A 346 -0.39 -16.11 16.95
CA PRO A 346 -1.32 -17.22 17.24
C PRO A 346 -1.97 -17.21 18.63
N ASP A 347 -1.42 -16.46 19.59
CA ASP A 347 -2.05 -16.27 20.91
C ASP A 347 -3.27 -15.32 20.88
N GLY A 348 -3.50 -14.62 19.77
CA GLY A 348 -4.61 -13.69 19.57
C GLY A 348 -4.45 -12.34 20.26
N LYS A 349 -3.36 -12.09 20.99
CA LYS A 349 -3.17 -10.86 21.79
C LYS A 349 -2.39 -9.77 21.06
N GLN A 350 -1.74 -10.14 19.96
CA GLN A 350 -0.99 -9.21 19.12
C GLN A 350 -1.39 -9.35 17.67
N LEU A 351 -1.53 -8.21 17.01
CA LEU A 351 -1.76 -8.08 15.59
C LEU A 351 -0.61 -7.26 14.97
N PHE A 352 0.03 -7.80 13.94
CA PHE A 352 1.06 -7.11 13.18
C PHE A 352 0.43 -6.47 11.94
N VAL A 353 0.65 -5.18 11.72
CA VAL A 353 -0.01 -4.41 10.67
C VAL A 353 1.02 -3.64 9.84
N CYS A 354 1.07 -3.87 8.53
CA CYS A 354 1.92 -3.11 7.63
C CYS A 354 1.35 -1.71 7.41
N ASN A 355 2.08 -0.68 7.85
CA ASN A 355 1.81 0.71 7.52
C ASN A 355 2.69 1.13 6.33
N GLY A 356 2.12 1.16 5.13
CA GLY A 356 2.84 1.30 3.87
C GLY A 356 3.75 2.53 3.82
N THR A 357 3.20 3.73 3.95
CA THR A 357 3.97 4.99 3.84
C THR A 357 4.83 5.32 5.05
N GLN A 358 4.64 4.61 6.17
CA GLN A 358 5.50 4.73 7.35
C GLN A 358 6.72 3.80 7.31
N ASN A 359 6.79 2.88 6.34
CA ASN A 359 7.87 1.89 6.22
C ASN A 359 8.07 1.09 7.52
N ALA A 360 6.95 0.71 8.15
CA ALA A 360 6.95 0.05 9.44
C ALA A 360 5.81 -0.96 9.55
N VAL A 361 6.02 -1.97 10.39
CA VAL A 361 4.96 -2.84 10.91
C VAL A 361 4.56 -2.32 12.28
N ALA A 362 3.31 -1.89 12.44
CA ALA A 362 2.74 -1.58 13.73
C ALA A 362 2.41 -2.87 14.48
N VAL A 363 2.78 -2.91 15.76
CA VAL A 363 2.40 -3.99 16.69
C VAL A 363 1.23 -3.47 17.50
N VAL A 364 0.08 -4.11 17.35
CA VAL A 364 -1.17 -3.76 18.04
C VAL A 364 -1.42 -4.78 19.14
N HIS A 365 -1.58 -4.31 20.37
CA HIS A 365 -2.24 -5.11 21.40
C HIS A 365 -3.71 -5.25 21.02
N PHE A 366 -4.21 -6.48 20.97
CA PHE A 366 -5.57 -6.79 20.53
C PHE A 366 -6.38 -7.30 21.71
N GLU A 367 -7.33 -6.48 22.17
CA GLU A 367 -8.25 -6.80 23.27
C GLU A 367 -9.61 -6.09 23.03
N PRO A 368 -10.36 -6.50 21.99
CA PRO A 368 -11.58 -5.82 21.59
C PRO A 368 -12.75 -6.03 22.55
N ALA A 369 -12.70 -7.04 23.43
CA ALA A 369 -13.76 -7.28 24.42
C ALA A 369 -13.80 -6.16 25.46
N GLU A 370 -12.62 -5.70 25.90
CA GLU A 370 -12.47 -4.60 26.87
C GLU A 370 -12.28 -3.23 26.19
N LYS A 371 -12.22 -3.19 24.86
CA LYS A 371 -11.93 -1.99 24.05
C LYS A 371 -10.58 -1.35 24.39
N GLU A 372 -9.58 -2.20 24.64
CA GLU A 372 -8.23 -1.80 25.00
C GLU A 372 -7.24 -2.01 23.85
N SER A 373 -7.73 -2.27 22.63
CA SER A 373 -6.84 -2.49 21.49
C SER A 373 -6.11 -1.20 21.10
N ALA A 374 -4.78 -1.26 21.01
CA ALA A 374 -3.96 -0.09 20.71
C ALA A 374 -2.61 -0.46 20.10
N VAL A 375 -2.02 0.45 19.31
CA VAL A 375 -0.63 0.33 18.87
C VAL A 375 0.30 0.45 20.08
N ILE A 376 1.16 -0.56 20.27
CA ILE A 376 2.15 -0.63 21.35
C ILE A 376 3.59 -0.45 20.87
N GLY A 377 3.81 -0.37 19.55
CA GLY A 377 5.11 -0.04 18.98
C GLY A 377 5.18 -0.23 17.46
N LEU A 378 6.31 0.12 16.87
CA LEU A 378 6.62 -0.06 15.45
C LEU A 378 7.89 -0.88 15.26
N ILE A 379 7.93 -1.66 14.19
CA ILE A 379 9.09 -2.37 13.66
C ILE A 379 9.46 -1.73 12.32
N PRO A 380 10.62 -1.07 12.16
CA PRO A 380 11.00 -0.49 10.87
C PRO A 380 11.34 -1.59 9.87
N VAL A 381 10.84 -1.46 8.64
CA VAL A 381 11.03 -2.45 7.55
C VAL A 381 11.39 -1.72 6.25
N GLY A 382 11.46 -2.44 5.14
CA GLY A 382 11.75 -1.85 3.83
C GLY A 382 10.67 -0.88 3.35
N TRP A 383 10.93 -0.22 2.22
CA TRP A 383 10.05 0.81 1.66
C TRP A 383 8.73 0.19 1.22
N PHE A 384 7.63 0.70 1.79
CA PHE A 384 6.26 0.30 1.51
C PHE A 384 5.98 -1.19 1.78
N PRO A 385 5.90 -1.62 3.05
CA PRO A 385 5.48 -2.97 3.39
C PRO A 385 4.04 -3.22 2.91
N GLY A 386 3.81 -4.40 2.32
CA GLY A 386 2.55 -4.73 1.64
C GLY A 386 2.05 -6.14 1.85
N ALA A 387 2.79 -7.02 2.51
CA ALA A 387 2.32 -8.31 3.01
C ALA A 387 3.11 -8.69 4.26
N VAL A 388 2.48 -9.40 5.20
CA VAL A 388 3.12 -9.87 6.44
C VAL A 388 2.63 -11.27 6.80
N GLU A 389 3.54 -12.11 7.26
CA GLU A 389 3.27 -13.46 7.75
C GLU A 389 3.99 -13.70 9.08
N VAL A 390 3.37 -14.48 9.97
CA VAL A 390 3.95 -14.83 11.28
C VAL A 390 4.36 -16.29 11.29
N ASN A 391 5.66 -16.55 11.40
CA ASN A 391 6.21 -17.89 11.59
C ASN A 391 6.46 -18.14 13.08
N ILE A 392 5.44 -18.65 13.77
CA ILE A 392 5.53 -18.86 15.23
C ILE A 392 6.52 -19.94 15.63
N ASN A 393 6.66 -20.99 14.80
CA ASN A 393 7.60 -22.09 15.03
C ASN A 393 9.05 -21.59 15.12
N ARG A 394 9.33 -20.45 14.48
CA ARG A 394 10.64 -19.79 14.46
C ARG A 394 10.68 -18.47 15.22
N GLN A 395 9.55 -18.04 15.80
CA GLN A 395 9.39 -16.72 16.43
C GLN A 395 9.78 -15.57 15.47
N MET A 396 9.28 -15.59 14.23
CA MET A 396 9.62 -14.59 13.20
C MET A 396 8.40 -13.96 12.54
N ILE A 397 8.61 -12.75 12.03
CA ILE A 397 7.72 -11.98 11.17
C ILE A 397 8.42 -11.86 9.81
N CYS A 398 7.73 -12.23 8.75
CA CYS A 398 8.18 -12.11 7.37
C CYS A 398 7.38 -11.00 6.69
N VAL A 399 8.05 -10.01 6.09
CA VAL A 399 7.39 -8.85 5.48
C VAL A 399 7.85 -8.69 4.04
N ALA A 400 6.91 -8.47 3.11
CA ALA A 400 7.23 -8.09 1.73
C ALA A 400 7.13 -6.58 1.58
N ASN A 401 8.21 -5.97 1.14
CA ASN A 401 8.31 -4.54 0.89
C ASN A 401 8.20 -4.27 -0.61
N ILE A 402 7.07 -3.71 -1.03
CA ILE A 402 6.69 -3.56 -2.44
C ILE A 402 7.71 -2.67 -3.19
N LYS A 403 8.21 -1.61 -2.54
CA LYS A 403 9.25 -0.73 -3.09
C LYS A 403 10.66 -1.09 -2.64
N GLY A 404 10.78 -1.89 -1.58
CA GLY A 404 12.06 -2.43 -1.08
C GLY A 404 13.06 -1.34 -0.70
N ILE A 405 14.11 -1.17 -1.50
CA ILE A 405 15.12 -0.11 -1.31
C ILE A 405 15.16 0.87 -2.50
N GLY A 406 14.08 0.92 -3.30
CA GLY A 406 13.92 1.86 -4.40
C GLY A 406 14.55 1.37 -5.70
N ALA A 407 15.37 2.22 -6.33
CA ALA A 407 16.09 1.94 -7.58
C ALA A 407 17.60 1.77 -7.37
N ALA A 408 18.01 1.38 -6.14
CA ALA A 408 19.40 1.22 -5.72
C ALA A 408 20.07 -0.01 -6.36
N LYS A 409 20.12 -0.05 -7.70
CA LYS A 409 20.89 -1.04 -8.45
C LYS A 409 22.37 -0.70 -8.34
N ASP A 410 23.19 -1.69 -8.01
CA ASP A 410 24.63 -1.60 -8.19
C ASP A 410 24.98 -1.72 -9.68
N PHE A 411 25.59 -0.68 -10.22
CA PHE A 411 26.16 -0.66 -11.57
C PHE A 411 27.67 -0.87 -11.48
N GLN A 412 28.22 -1.68 -12.38
CA GLN A 412 29.67 -1.84 -12.49
C GLN A 412 30.28 -0.65 -13.24
N PRO A 413 31.56 -0.28 -12.99
CA PRO A 413 32.23 0.76 -13.75
C PRO A 413 32.16 0.52 -15.27
N GLY A 414 31.65 1.51 -16.01
CA GLY A 414 31.46 1.43 -17.46
C GLY A 414 30.10 0.86 -17.92
N ASP A 415 29.25 0.40 -16.98
CA ASP A 415 27.88 0.03 -17.32
C ASP A 415 27.12 1.24 -17.87
N LYS A 416 26.41 1.04 -18.99
CA LYS A 416 25.45 2.04 -19.45
C LYS A 416 24.29 2.12 -18.45
N ILE A 417 24.13 3.25 -17.80
CA ILE A 417 23.01 3.50 -16.89
C ILE A 417 21.73 3.57 -17.72
N LYS A 418 20.90 2.52 -17.62
CA LYS A 418 19.59 2.46 -18.27
C LYS A 418 18.56 1.89 -17.30
N LEU A 419 17.87 2.79 -16.60
CA LEU A 419 16.74 2.47 -15.75
C LEU A 419 15.43 2.81 -16.46
N ARG A 420 14.41 2.00 -16.21
CA ARG A 420 13.03 2.14 -16.71
C ARG A 420 12.09 2.13 -15.52
N SER A 421 10.87 2.62 -15.71
CA SER A 421 9.78 2.57 -14.72
C SER A 421 9.37 1.15 -14.27
N LYS A 422 9.99 0.10 -14.83
CA LYS A 422 9.74 -1.31 -14.50
C LYS A 422 10.91 -1.98 -13.76
N ASP A 423 12.02 -1.27 -13.57
CA ASP A 423 13.20 -1.81 -12.90
C ASP A 423 13.03 -1.59 -11.39
N PHE A 424 12.47 -2.59 -10.71
CA PHE A 424 12.11 -2.53 -9.29
C PHE A 424 13.10 -3.31 -8.42
N TYR A 425 13.35 -2.82 -7.20
CA TYR A 425 14.20 -3.50 -6.21
C TYR A 425 13.44 -3.67 -4.90
N GLY A 426 12.44 -4.56 -4.93
CA GLY A 426 11.72 -4.99 -3.75
C GLY A 426 12.62 -5.77 -2.78
N THR A 427 12.17 -5.90 -1.54
CA THR A 427 12.86 -6.70 -0.52
C THR A 427 11.88 -7.50 0.31
N LEU A 428 12.37 -8.56 0.95
CA LEU A 428 11.70 -9.15 2.10
C LEU A 428 12.46 -8.80 3.38
N SER A 429 11.76 -8.51 4.47
CA SER A 429 12.35 -8.37 5.81
C SER A 429 11.99 -9.61 6.63
N LEU A 430 13.01 -10.34 7.10
CA LEU A 430 12.86 -11.45 8.05
C LEU A 430 13.31 -11.01 9.44
N ILE A 431 12.38 -10.96 10.39
CA ILE A 431 12.56 -10.26 11.67
C ILE A 431 12.14 -11.18 12.79
N SER A 432 12.97 -11.38 13.81
CA SER A 432 12.51 -12.05 15.04
C SER A 432 11.40 -11.22 15.70
N ILE A 433 10.38 -11.89 16.24
CA ILE A 433 9.33 -11.24 17.03
C ILE A 433 10.01 -10.51 18.20
N PRO A 434 9.86 -9.18 18.31
CA PRO A 434 10.66 -8.42 19.27
C PRO A 434 10.13 -8.59 20.70
N SER A 435 11.04 -8.71 21.65
CA SER A 435 10.74 -8.45 23.07
C SER A 435 10.28 -7.00 23.27
N LYS A 436 9.64 -6.69 24.42
CA LYS A 436 9.23 -5.31 24.76
C LYS A 436 10.38 -4.27 24.62
N LYS A 437 11.59 -4.63 25.05
CA LYS A 437 12.79 -3.77 24.94
C LYS A 437 13.22 -3.56 23.49
N GLN A 438 13.19 -4.61 22.67
CA GLN A 438 13.50 -4.51 21.24
C GLN A 438 12.45 -3.68 20.51
N LEU A 439 11.16 -3.89 20.82
CA LEU A 439 10.06 -3.12 20.23
C LEU A 439 10.18 -1.63 20.54
N PHE A 440 10.58 -1.26 21.76
CA PHE A 440 10.86 0.13 22.12
C PHE A 440 12.00 0.72 21.26
N SER A 441 13.11 -0.01 21.10
CA SER A 441 14.24 0.41 20.26
C SER A 441 13.83 0.56 18.78
N HIS A 442 13.11 -0.43 18.26
CA HIS A 442 12.57 -0.41 16.90
C HIS A 442 11.64 0.78 16.68
N THR A 443 10.77 1.10 17.65
CA THR A 443 9.84 2.22 17.57
C THR A 443 10.60 3.54 17.45
N LYS A 444 11.66 3.73 18.25
CA LYS A 444 12.52 4.92 18.15
C LYS A 444 13.15 5.05 16.76
N THR A 445 13.65 3.95 16.19
CA THR A 445 14.21 3.93 14.83
C THR A 445 13.14 4.24 13.78
N ALA A 446 11.95 3.66 13.87
CA ALA A 446 10.86 3.92 12.94
C ALA A 446 10.41 5.40 12.96
N LEU A 447 10.27 6.00 14.15
CA LEU A 447 9.96 7.42 14.30
C LEU A 447 11.06 8.32 13.70
N ARG A 448 12.33 7.97 13.90
CA ARG A 448 13.46 8.67 13.25
C ARG A 448 13.41 8.52 11.74
N ASN A 449 13.12 7.32 11.24
CA ASN A 449 13.03 7.00 9.81
C ASN A 449 11.98 7.88 9.11
N MET A 450 10.84 8.08 9.74
CA MET A 450 9.78 8.98 9.27
C MET A 450 10.10 10.47 9.42
N ARG A 451 11.23 10.83 10.04
CA ARG A 451 11.57 12.20 10.46
C ARG A 451 10.47 12.84 11.31
N TYR A 452 9.90 12.08 12.24
CA TYR A 452 8.73 12.50 13.03
C TYR A 452 8.93 13.83 13.78
N GLN A 453 10.15 14.17 14.19
CA GLN A 453 10.46 15.48 14.79
C GLN A 453 10.10 16.66 13.87
N LYS A 454 10.25 16.52 12.54
CA LYS A 454 9.87 17.57 11.59
C LYS A 454 8.37 17.82 11.55
N LEU A 455 7.57 16.80 11.87
CA LEU A 455 6.12 16.97 11.98
C LEU A 455 5.78 17.87 13.17
N GLU A 456 6.48 17.70 14.29
CA GLU A 456 6.32 18.58 15.46
C GLU A 456 6.82 20.00 15.18
N GLU A 457 7.93 20.16 14.47
CA GLU A 457 8.42 21.48 14.04
C GLU A 457 7.42 22.19 13.10
N ALA A 458 6.79 21.46 12.18
CA ALA A 458 5.79 21.99 11.26
C ALA A 458 4.50 22.44 11.94
N LYS A 459 4.18 21.89 13.13
CA LYS A 459 3.01 22.27 13.95
C LYS A 459 3.25 23.53 14.78
N LEU A 460 4.48 24.06 14.85
CA LEU A 460 4.79 25.24 15.65
C LEU A 460 4.06 26.48 15.12
N PRO A 461 3.51 27.33 16.01
CA PRO A 461 2.84 28.56 15.59
C PRO A 461 3.82 29.55 14.94
N PRO A 462 3.31 30.46 14.09
CA PRO A 462 4.13 31.51 13.50
C PRO A 462 4.76 32.37 14.62
N ARG A 463 6.01 32.76 14.43
CA ARG A 463 6.67 33.67 15.38
C ARG A 463 6.15 35.10 15.15
N PRO A 464 6.06 35.92 16.21
CA PRO A 464 5.72 37.32 16.05
C PRO A 464 6.82 38.06 15.26
N GLU A 465 6.41 39.12 14.56
CA GLU A 465 7.30 40.12 13.94
C GLU A 465 8.37 39.56 12.98
N GLN A 466 8.08 38.43 12.32
CA GLN A 466 8.99 37.89 11.33
C GLN A 466 9.01 38.72 10.05
N THR A 467 10.21 38.94 9.52
CA THR A 467 10.38 39.54 8.19
C THR A 467 9.87 38.59 7.11
N ALA A 468 9.17 39.14 6.12
CA ALA A 468 8.67 38.39 4.98
C ALA A 468 9.83 37.74 4.19
N ARG A 469 9.68 36.47 3.82
CA ARG A 469 10.68 35.72 3.06
C ARG A 469 10.01 34.83 1.99
N PRO A 470 10.72 34.38 0.94
CA PRO A 470 10.13 33.56 -0.13
C PRO A 470 9.32 32.37 0.40
N VAL A 471 9.96 31.48 1.17
CA VAL A 471 9.32 30.34 1.84
C VAL A 471 9.42 30.58 3.35
N PRO A 472 8.30 30.84 4.05
CA PRO A 472 8.31 31.03 5.49
C PRO A 472 8.80 29.77 6.23
N GLU A 473 9.46 29.93 7.38
CA GLU A 473 9.97 28.79 8.14
C GLU A 473 8.84 28.09 8.92
N ARG A 474 7.80 28.83 9.30
CA ARG A 474 6.60 28.29 9.95
C ARG A 474 5.34 28.71 9.21
N VAL A 475 4.33 27.83 9.23
CA VAL A 475 3.02 28.12 8.64
C VAL A 475 2.43 29.37 9.29
N GLY A 476 1.96 30.31 8.47
CA GLY A 476 1.37 31.58 8.91
C GLY A 476 2.35 32.76 9.00
N GLU A 477 3.66 32.53 8.90
CA GLU A 477 4.64 33.62 8.78
C GLU A 477 4.53 34.30 7.40
N PRO A 478 4.87 35.61 7.29
CA PRO A 478 4.67 36.35 6.05
C PRO A 478 5.59 35.87 4.93
N SER A 479 5.04 35.78 3.71
CA SER A 479 5.80 35.55 2.47
C SER A 479 5.87 36.80 1.61
N VAL A 480 6.95 36.95 0.84
CA VAL A 480 7.05 37.99 -0.20
C VAL A 480 6.23 37.65 -1.44
N PHE A 481 5.83 36.39 -1.61
CA PHE A 481 5.05 35.95 -2.76
C PHE A 481 3.56 36.24 -2.57
N LYS A 482 2.96 36.88 -3.58
CA LYS A 482 1.52 37.14 -3.66
C LYS A 482 0.78 36.08 -4.49
N HIS A 483 1.48 35.46 -5.43
CA HIS A 483 0.96 34.47 -6.36
C HIS A 483 1.95 33.32 -6.46
N VAL A 484 1.41 32.11 -6.58
CA VAL A 484 2.18 30.89 -6.87
C VAL A 484 1.64 30.34 -8.18
N ILE A 485 2.53 30.14 -9.16
CA ILE A 485 2.21 29.48 -10.41
C ILE A 485 2.84 28.09 -10.33
N TYR A 486 1.99 27.06 -10.36
CA TYR A 486 2.43 25.67 -10.32
C TYR A 486 2.27 25.04 -11.70
N ILE A 487 3.37 24.52 -12.25
CA ILE A 487 3.41 23.94 -13.60
C ILE A 487 3.88 22.50 -13.47
N ILE A 488 3.00 21.56 -13.86
CA ILE A 488 3.33 20.14 -13.89
C ILE A 488 3.80 19.81 -15.31
N LYS A 489 5.04 19.31 -15.40
CA LYS A 489 5.62 18.83 -16.66
C LYS A 489 6.04 17.38 -16.48
N GLU A 490 5.64 16.56 -17.44
CA GLU A 490 5.76 15.12 -17.36
C GLU A 490 6.78 14.53 -18.35
N ASN A 491 7.18 13.27 -18.12
CA ASN A 491 7.84 12.36 -19.06
C ASN A 491 9.31 12.65 -19.36
N ARG A 492 9.97 13.55 -18.61
CA ARG A 492 11.41 13.83 -18.76
C ARG A 492 12.06 14.04 -17.39
N THR A 493 13.26 13.48 -17.21
CA THR A 493 14.07 13.69 -16.00
C THR A 493 14.80 15.04 -16.06
N TYR A 494 15.37 15.45 -14.92
CA TYR A 494 16.18 16.67 -14.83
C TYR A 494 17.31 16.68 -15.87
N ASP A 495 18.18 15.65 -15.86
CA ASP A 495 19.36 15.62 -16.73
C ASP A 495 19.02 15.61 -18.22
N GLN A 496 17.89 15.00 -18.60
CA GLN A 496 17.46 14.98 -19.99
C GLN A 496 17.18 16.38 -20.56
N ILE A 497 16.92 17.37 -19.71
CA ILE A 497 16.57 18.74 -20.12
C ILE A 497 17.61 19.76 -19.66
N LEU A 498 18.00 19.74 -18.38
CA LEU A 498 18.85 20.75 -17.75
C LEU A 498 20.24 20.20 -17.40
N GLY A 499 20.59 18.99 -17.88
CA GLY A 499 21.91 18.38 -17.64
C GLY A 499 23.06 19.19 -18.23
N ASP A 500 22.81 20.03 -19.22
CA ASP A 500 23.77 20.94 -19.85
C ASP A 500 23.89 22.31 -19.13
N MET A 501 23.14 22.56 -18.04
CA MET A 501 23.32 23.76 -17.22
C MET A 501 24.44 23.56 -16.18
N PRO A 502 25.63 24.19 -16.35
CA PRO A 502 26.76 23.98 -15.45
C PRO A 502 26.54 24.53 -14.04
N GLU A 503 25.51 25.36 -13.84
CA GLU A 503 25.15 25.91 -12.53
C GLU A 503 24.51 24.88 -11.58
N GLY A 504 24.07 23.73 -12.09
CA GLY A 504 23.45 22.66 -11.29
C GLY A 504 24.25 21.36 -11.31
N ASN A 505 23.85 20.42 -10.47
CA ASN A 505 24.41 19.07 -10.39
C ASN A 505 23.83 18.13 -11.47
N GLY A 506 23.88 18.56 -12.73
CA GLY A 506 23.43 17.79 -13.88
C GLY A 506 24.56 17.07 -14.61
N ASP A 507 24.23 15.99 -15.31
CA ASP A 507 25.17 15.30 -16.21
C ASP A 507 24.92 15.70 -17.69
N PRO A 508 25.82 16.47 -18.32
CA PRO A 508 25.68 16.85 -19.72
C PRO A 508 25.65 15.66 -20.69
N GLU A 509 26.23 14.51 -20.33
CA GLU A 509 26.19 13.30 -21.16
C GLU A 509 24.80 12.65 -21.21
N LEU A 510 23.97 12.93 -20.21
CA LEU A 510 22.57 12.50 -20.15
C LEU A 510 21.60 13.52 -20.77
N CYS A 511 22.09 14.70 -21.19
CA CYS A 511 21.26 15.74 -21.77
C CYS A 511 20.85 15.42 -23.21
N ILE A 512 19.53 15.26 -23.42
CA ILE A 512 18.93 14.92 -24.71
C ILE A 512 18.31 16.17 -25.36
N PHE A 513 17.72 17.05 -24.54
CA PHE A 513 16.97 18.23 -24.98
C PHE A 513 17.53 19.50 -24.35
N GLY A 514 18.84 19.73 -24.52
CA GLY A 514 19.54 20.91 -24.00
C GLY A 514 19.00 22.23 -24.53
N GLU A 515 19.65 23.33 -24.16
CA GLU A 515 19.13 24.69 -24.31
C GLU A 515 18.61 25.04 -25.70
N LYS A 516 19.29 24.54 -26.74
CA LYS A 516 18.87 24.71 -28.14
C LYS A 516 17.41 24.30 -28.38
N TYR A 517 16.92 23.25 -27.70
CA TYR A 517 15.58 22.71 -27.85
C TYR A 517 14.63 23.11 -26.72
N THR A 518 15.16 23.52 -25.56
CA THR A 518 14.37 23.91 -24.39
C THR A 518 14.73 25.31 -23.85
N PRO A 519 14.81 26.36 -24.71
CA PRO A 519 15.36 27.66 -24.33
C PRO A 519 14.55 28.35 -23.23
N ASN A 520 13.23 28.16 -23.21
CA ASN A 520 12.37 28.73 -22.18
C ASN A 520 12.61 28.10 -20.80
N GLN A 521 12.92 26.81 -20.73
CA GLN A 521 13.17 26.12 -19.45
C GLN A 521 14.52 26.53 -18.85
N HIS A 522 15.53 26.66 -19.72
CA HIS A 522 16.83 27.21 -19.35
C HIS A 522 16.70 28.65 -18.86
N LYS A 523 15.97 29.49 -19.61
CA LYS A 523 15.70 30.87 -19.20
C LYS A 523 15.00 30.96 -17.85
N ILE A 524 13.93 30.19 -17.62
CA ILE A 524 13.22 30.14 -16.33
C ILE A 524 14.18 29.75 -15.19
N SER A 525 15.03 28.75 -15.41
CA SER A 525 15.98 28.28 -14.40
C SER A 525 17.03 29.34 -14.05
N ARG A 526 17.52 30.10 -15.04
CA ARG A 526 18.45 31.22 -14.82
C ARG A 526 17.81 32.45 -14.19
N GLU A 527 16.55 32.74 -14.55
CA GLU A 527 15.85 33.96 -14.11
C GLU A 527 15.29 33.82 -12.68
N PHE A 528 14.87 32.62 -12.30
CA PHE A 528 14.26 32.37 -10.98
C PHE A 528 15.17 31.51 -10.10
N ILE A 529 15.16 30.20 -10.32
CA ILE A 529 15.96 29.25 -9.55
C ILE A 529 16.14 27.97 -10.36
N LEU A 530 17.36 27.46 -10.40
CA LEU A 530 17.66 26.12 -10.85
C LEU A 530 17.45 25.17 -9.67
N MET A 531 16.44 24.30 -9.78
CA MET A 531 16.19 23.26 -8.78
C MET A 531 16.82 21.96 -9.25
N ASP A 532 18.03 21.68 -8.77
CA ASP A 532 18.64 20.35 -8.87
C ASP A 532 18.29 19.51 -7.63
N ASN A 533 18.62 18.22 -7.66
CA ASN A 533 18.43 17.29 -6.53
C ASN A 533 17.01 17.29 -5.92
N THR A 534 16.00 17.54 -6.75
CA THR A 534 14.59 17.48 -6.37
C THR A 534 14.02 16.12 -6.78
N TYR A 535 13.60 15.34 -5.80
CA TYR A 535 13.14 13.98 -6.00
C TYR A 535 11.63 13.85 -5.79
N CYS A 536 11.01 12.90 -6.48
CA CYS A 536 9.64 12.49 -6.26
C CYS A 536 9.55 10.98 -6.11
N SER A 537 8.52 10.48 -5.42
CA SER A 537 8.27 9.04 -5.29
C SER A 537 7.43 8.45 -6.42
N GLY A 538 7.03 9.28 -7.39
CA GLY A 538 6.26 8.89 -8.56
C GLY A 538 7.10 8.09 -9.54
N VAL A 539 6.58 6.95 -9.97
CA VAL A 539 7.23 6.02 -10.92
C VAL A 539 6.68 6.21 -12.33
N GLN A 540 5.38 6.52 -12.45
CA GLN A 540 4.68 6.76 -13.72
C GLN A 540 3.76 7.99 -13.60
N SER A 541 3.05 8.35 -14.68
CA SER A 541 2.06 9.44 -14.66
C SER A 541 1.06 9.28 -13.53
N ALA A 542 0.52 8.06 -13.43
CA ALA A 542 -0.70 7.85 -12.67
C ALA A 542 -0.49 8.13 -11.18
N ASP A 543 0.58 7.62 -10.60
CA ASP A 543 0.99 7.90 -9.22
C ASP A 543 1.77 9.22 -9.07
N GLY A 544 2.51 9.63 -10.10
CA GLY A 544 3.21 10.91 -10.12
C GLY A 544 2.26 12.08 -9.94
N HIS A 545 1.15 12.12 -10.68
CA HIS A 545 0.11 13.14 -10.53
C HIS A 545 -0.57 13.05 -9.16
N GLN A 546 -0.90 11.84 -8.65
CA GLN A 546 -1.45 11.72 -7.29
C GLN A 546 -0.51 12.33 -6.25
N TRP A 547 0.78 12.00 -6.30
CA TRP A 547 1.77 12.56 -5.37
C TRP A 547 1.92 14.08 -5.52
N THR A 548 1.96 14.57 -6.76
CA THR A 548 2.13 15.98 -7.11
C THR A 548 0.97 16.83 -6.60
N ASP A 549 -0.26 16.34 -6.75
CA ASP A 549 -1.47 17.11 -6.45
C ASP A 549 -2.05 16.85 -5.06
N SER A 550 -1.82 15.68 -4.46
CA SER A 550 -2.34 15.32 -3.12
C SER A 550 -1.26 15.09 -2.06
N GLY A 551 0.02 15.14 -2.44
CA GLY A 551 1.16 14.88 -1.55
C GLY A 551 1.42 13.40 -1.26
N ILE A 552 0.55 12.50 -1.70
CA ILE A 552 0.63 11.06 -1.41
C ILE A 552 0.06 10.23 -2.57
N ALA A 553 0.71 9.12 -2.91
CA ALA A 553 0.09 8.06 -3.69
C ALA A 553 -0.51 7.06 -2.71
N ASN A 554 -1.82 6.81 -2.81
CA ASN A 554 -2.50 5.93 -1.86
C ASN A 554 -2.17 4.43 -2.11
N ASP A 555 -2.49 3.56 -1.16
CA ASP A 555 -2.21 2.11 -1.26
C ASP A 555 -2.84 1.47 -2.52
N TYR A 556 -4.06 1.88 -2.85
CA TYR A 556 -4.76 1.44 -4.06
C TYR A 556 -3.93 1.73 -5.32
N MET A 557 -3.28 2.88 -5.40
CA MET A 557 -2.36 3.23 -6.48
C MET A 557 -1.08 2.40 -6.43
N GLU A 558 -0.44 2.33 -5.26
CA GLU A 558 0.88 1.71 -5.07
C GLU A 558 0.91 0.21 -5.42
N ARG A 559 -0.21 -0.49 -5.18
CA ARG A 559 -0.39 -1.90 -5.53
C ARG A 559 -0.65 -2.14 -7.02
N GLN A 560 -1.19 -1.15 -7.71
CA GLN A 560 -1.56 -1.27 -9.13
C GLN A 560 -0.45 -0.88 -10.10
N LEU A 561 0.63 -0.23 -9.62
CA LEU A 561 1.79 0.17 -10.40
C LEU A 561 2.40 -0.99 -11.21
N SER A 562 1.94 -1.08 -12.45
CA SER A 562 2.40 -2.00 -13.49
C SER A 562 2.20 -1.33 -14.85
N SER A 563 2.70 -1.90 -15.95
CA SER A 563 2.44 -1.30 -17.27
C SER A 563 0.99 -1.39 -17.73
N ASP A 564 0.23 -2.30 -17.13
CA ASP A 564 -1.07 -2.70 -17.66
C ASP A 564 -2.22 -2.10 -16.84
N PHE A 565 -1.93 -1.44 -15.71
CA PHE A 565 -2.88 -0.76 -14.81
C PHE A 565 -4.27 -1.40 -14.86
N PRO A 566 -4.38 -2.60 -14.26
CA PRO A 566 -5.32 -3.61 -14.73
C PRO A 566 -6.78 -3.18 -14.60
N ARG A 567 -7.08 -2.34 -13.61
CA ARG A 567 -8.39 -1.73 -13.40
C ARG A 567 -8.52 -0.41 -14.15
N SER A 568 -7.59 0.52 -13.92
CA SER A 568 -7.64 1.88 -14.46
C SER A 568 -6.26 2.51 -14.46
N TYR A 569 -5.99 3.34 -15.48
CA TYR A 569 -4.85 4.24 -15.51
C TYR A 569 -5.36 5.64 -15.13
N PRO A 570 -5.35 6.02 -13.85
CA PRO A 570 -5.88 7.30 -13.42
C PRO A 570 -4.95 8.39 -13.94
N SER A 571 -5.37 9.03 -15.02
CA SER A 571 -4.68 10.18 -15.62
C SER A 571 -5.60 11.38 -15.78
N GLY A 572 -6.91 11.22 -15.54
CA GLY A 572 -7.89 12.29 -15.71
C GLY A 572 -8.10 12.70 -17.16
N LYS A 573 -7.44 12.06 -18.13
CA LYS A 573 -7.47 12.42 -19.56
C LYS A 573 -8.68 11.87 -20.31
N ASP A 574 -9.32 10.81 -19.79
CA ASP A 574 -10.53 10.23 -20.37
C ASP A 574 -11.42 9.56 -19.30
N ALA A 575 -12.64 9.17 -19.69
CA ALA A 575 -13.60 8.52 -18.80
C ALA A 575 -13.12 7.18 -18.20
N GLY A 576 -12.17 6.49 -18.87
CA GLY A 576 -11.53 5.27 -18.35
C GLY A 576 -10.36 5.54 -17.41
N GLY A 577 -9.87 6.78 -17.35
CA GLY A 577 -8.88 7.28 -16.41
C GLY A 577 -9.48 8.10 -15.25
N SER A 578 -10.81 8.16 -15.14
CA SER A 578 -11.51 8.68 -13.95
C SER A 578 -11.64 7.56 -12.92
N ASP A 579 -11.06 7.76 -11.74
CA ASP A 579 -11.05 6.74 -10.70
C ASP A 579 -10.98 7.37 -9.31
N ALA A 580 -12.13 7.49 -8.66
CA ALA A 580 -12.24 8.10 -7.34
C ALA A 580 -11.54 7.30 -6.22
N LEU A 581 -11.16 6.03 -6.46
CA LEU A 581 -10.36 5.24 -5.51
C LEU A 581 -8.87 5.59 -5.57
N ALA A 582 -8.40 6.23 -6.65
CA ALA A 582 -7.01 6.66 -6.79
C ALA A 582 -6.68 7.90 -5.95
N TRP A 583 -7.70 8.68 -5.58
CA TRP A 583 -7.54 9.97 -4.91
C TRP A 583 -7.34 9.80 -3.41
N SER A 584 -6.51 10.66 -2.82
CA SER A 584 -6.23 10.65 -1.38
C SER A 584 -7.40 11.20 -0.59
N SER A 585 -7.77 10.58 0.53
CA SER A 585 -8.80 11.10 1.43
C SER A 585 -8.45 12.46 2.06
N SER A 586 -7.19 12.89 1.97
CA SER A 586 -6.74 14.23 2.38
C SER A 586 -7.10 15.34 1.40
N GLY A 587 -7.67 15.02 0.23
CA GLY A 587 -7.90 15.96 -0.85
C GLY A 587 -6.62 16.36 -1.58
N PHE A 588 -6.76 17.37 -2.43
CA PHE A 588 -5.72 17.94 -3.28
C PHE A 588 -5.21 19.28 -2.76
N ILE A 589 -4.12 19.77 -3.34
CA ILE A 589 -3.48 21.04 -2.96
C ILE A 589 -4.46 22.22 -3.05
N TRP A 590 -5.37 22.23 -4.02
CA TRP A 590 -6.37 23.29 -4.16
C TRP A 590 -7.45 23.24 -3.10
N ASP A 591 -7.79 22.05 -2.59
CA ASP A 591 -8.74 21.93 -1.47
C ASP A 591 -8.16 22.62 -0.23
N ASN A 592 -6.86 22.43 0.01
CA ASN A 592 -6.16 23.12 1.08
C ASN A 592 -6.07 24.65 0.84
N VAL A 593 -5.86 25.10 -0.40
CA VAL A 593 -5.87 26.54 -0.77
C VAL A 593 -7.23 27.17 -0.46
N LEU A 594 -8.32 26.52 -0.89
CA LEU A 594 -9.69 26.98 -0.68
C LEU A 594 -10.06 26.98 0.81
N ALA A 595 -9.69 25.94 1.56
CA ALA A 595 -9.92 25.84 2.99
C ALA A 595 -9.28 27.00 3.80
N HIS A 596 -8.21 27.61 3.28
CA HIS A 596 -7.52 28.75 3.88
C HIS A 596 -7.96 30.11 3.28
N GLY A 597 -9.12 30.15 2.62
CA GLY A 597 -9.71 31.39 2.08
C GLY A 597 -8.87 32.04 0.97
N LYS A 598 -8.07 31.25 0.26
CA LYS A 598 -7.25 31.71 -0.86
C LYS A 598 -7.94 31.34 -2.19
N TRP A 599 -7.56 32.08 -3.24
CA TRP A 599 -8.10 31.87 -4.57
C TRP A 599 -7.23 30.88 -5.34
N PHE A 600 -7.87 30.00 -6.09
CA PHE A 600 -7.22 29.02 -6.95
C PHE A 600 -7.80 29.08 -8.36
N ARG A 601 -6.98 28.78 -9.36
CA ARG A 601 -7.41 28.61 -10.74
C ARG A 601 -6.67 27.42 -11.35
N ASN A 602 -7.43 26.46 -11.86
CA ASN A 602 -6.91 25.29 -12.56
C ASN A 602 -6.99 25.50 -14.08
N TYR A 603 -5.92 25.15 -14.78
CA TYR A 603 -5.79 25.28 -16.23
C TYR A 603 -5.79 23.92 -16.96
N GLY A 604 -6.13 22.82 -16.30
CA GLY A 604 -6.35 21.52 -16.95
C GLY A 604 -5.99 20.28 -16.14
N GLU A 605 -5.42 20.41 -14.94
CA GLU A 605 -5.02 19.26 -14.10
C GLU A 605 -6.25 18.63 -13.44
N TRP A 606 -6.53 17.34 -13.67
CA TRP A 606 -7.75 16.64 -13.18
C TRP A 606 -9.10 17.30 -13.52
N MET A 607 -9.12 18.25 -14.45
CA MET A 607 -10.35 18.85 -14.96
C MET A 607 -10.94 17.92 -16.02
N VAL A 608 -11.71 16.92 -15.60
CA VAL A 608 -12.55 16.16 -16.53
C VAL A 608 -13.67 17.11 -16.97
N SER A 609 -13.50 17.72 -18.14
CA SER A 609 -14.51 18.62 -18.67
C SER A 609 -15.80 17.84 -18.92
N GLU A 610 -16.86 18.13 -18.14
CA GLU A 610 -18.22 17.72 -18.52
C GLU A 610 -18.70 18.48 -19.78
N SER A 611 -17.96 19.48 -20.25
CA SER A 611 -18.15 20.10 -21.56
C SER A 611 -17.45 19.28 -22.64
N GLY A 612 -18.24 18.45 -23.33
CA GLY A 612 -17.99 18.18 -24.74
C GLY A 612 -18.04 19.45 -25.58
#